data_AF-A0A920FDE7-F1
#
_entry.id   AF-A0A920FDE7-F1
#
_cell.length_a   1.000
_cell.length_b   1.000
_cell.length_c   1.000
_cell.angle_alpha   90.00
_cell.angle_beta   90.00
_cell.angle_gamma   90.00
#
_symmetry.space_group_name_H-M   'P 1'
#
loop_
_entity.id
_entity.type
_entity.pdbx_description
1 polymer ?
#
loop_
_entity_poly.entity_id
_entity_poly.type
_entity_poly.pdbx_seq_one_letter_code
_entity_poly.pdbx_strand_id
1 'polypeptide(L)' 'MGFSFEPTCASAAVGLEKLRAKNLIRSDETTVVVLTGSGLKSSDFFTENVELQ' A
#
# COMPACT_ATOMS: atom_id res chain seq x y z
N MET A 1 9.49 -1.45 -11.38
CA MET A 1 8.79 -0.16 -11.22
C MET A 1 8.34 -0.03 -9.78
N GLY A 2 8.63 1.10 -9.13
CA GLY A 2 8.14 1.41 -7.78
C GLY A 2 6.88 2.28 -7.85
N PHE A 3 6.00 2.15 -6.86
CA PHE A 3 4.82 2.98 -6.70
C PHE A 3 4.96 3.82 -5.44
N SER A 4 4.69 5.12 -5.54
CA SER A 4 4.68 6.04 -4.39
C SER A 4 3.24 6.50 -4.16
N PHE A 5 2.66 6.08 -3.04
CA PHE A 5 1.31 6.41 -2.60
C PHE A 5 1.36 6.99 -1.19
N GLU A 6 0.40 7.84 -0.84
CA GLU A 6 0.32 8.45 0.49
C GLU A 6 0.27 7.37 1.59
N PRO A 7 0.89 7.58 2.79
CA PRO A 7 1.05 6.55 3.82
C PRO A 7 -0.23 5.83 4.22
N THR A 8 -1.37 6.53 4.22
CA THR A 8 -2.69 5.96 4.51
C THR A 8 -3.05 4.80 3.58
N CYS A 9 -2.52 4.76 2.36
CA CYS A 9 -2.73 3.67 1.40
C CYS A 9 -2.10 2.34 1.84
N ALA A 10 -1.11 2.36 2.76
CA ALA A 10 -0.51 1.14 3.29
C ALA A 10 -1.54 0.26 4.03
N SER A 11 -2.59 0.87 4.60
CA SER A 11 -3.68 0.15 5.27
C SER A 11 -4.37 -0.86 4.35
N ALA A 12 -4.54 -0.54 3.06
CA ALA A 12 -5.19 -1.41 2.10
C ALA A 12 -4.31 -2.63 1.74
N ALA A 13 -2.99 -2.43 1.61
CA ALA A 13 -2.04 -3.51 1.38
C ALA A 13 -1.97 -4.48 2.59
N VAL A 14 -1.88 -3.94 3.80
CA VAL A 14 -1.87 -4.74 5.05
C VAL A 14 -3.20 -5.47 5.25
N GLY A 15 -4.32 -4.83 4.91
CA GLY A 15 -5.64 -5.47 4.93
C GLY A 15 -5.71 -6.68 4.01
N LEU A 16 -5.24 -6.52 2.76
CA LEU A 16 -5.17 -7.62 1.80
C LEU A 16 -4.30 -8.78 2.30
N GLU A 17 -3.12 -8.48 2.85
CA GLU A 17 -2.23 -9.49 3.42
C GLU A 17 -2.93 -10.29 4.53
N LYS A 18 -3.60 -9.61 5.46
CA LYS A 18 -4.36 -10.24 6.55
C LYS A 18 -5.49 -11.13 6.04
N LEU A 19 -6.19 -10.72 4.98
CA LEU A 19 -7.27 -11.51 4.38
C LEU A 19 -6.73 -12.75 3.66
N ARG A 20 -5.60 -12.63 2.96
CA ARG A 20 -4.91 -13.78 2.36
C ARG A 20 -4.38 -14.76 3.41
N ALA A 21 -3.78 -14.26 4.49
CA ALA A 21 -3.29 -15.11 5.59
C ALA A 21 -4.42 -15.90 6.29
N LYS A 22 -5.66 -15.39 6.23
CA LYS A 22 -6.85 -16.07 6.73
C LYS A 22 -7.55 -16.95 5.68
N ASN A 23 -6.98 -17.12 4.49
CA ASN A 23 -7.61 -17.78 3.33
C ASN A 23 -9.00 -17.21 2.97
N LEU A 24 -9.25 -15.93 3.27
CA LEU A 24 -10.52 -15.25 2.93
C LEU A 24 -10.48 -14.62 1.53
N ILE A 25 -9.28 -14.36 1.01
CA ILE A 25 -9.03 -13.99 -0.39
C ILE A 25 -7.99 -14.97 -0.92
N ARG A 26 -8.30 -15.67 -2.00
CA ARG A 26 -7.41 -16.68 -2.58
C ARG A 26 -6.46 -16.06 -3.60
N SER A 27 -5.36 -16.75 -3.89
CA SER A 27 -4.35 -16.26 -4.85
C SER A 27 -4.80 -16.29 -6.31
N ASP A 28 -5.83 -17.08 -6.63
CA ASP A 28 -6.44 -17.18 -7.96
C ASP A 28 -7.58 -16.17 -8.18
N GLU A 29 -7.94 -15.39 -7.15
CA GLU A 29 -8.95 -14.34 -7.24
C GLU A 29 -8.34 -13.03 -7.75
N THR A 30 -9.04 -12.39 -8.69
CA THR A 30 -8.69 -11.02 -9.09
C THR A 30 -9.12 -10.06 -7.98
N THR A 31 -8.14 -9.43 -7.33
CA THR A 31 -8.38 -8.45 -6.26
C THR A 31 -7.95 -7.06 -6.70
N VAL A 32 -8.84 -6.08 -6.56
CA VAL A 32 -8.55 -4.66 -6.84
C VAL A 32 -8.32 -3.92 -5.53
N VAL A 33 -7.15 -3.30 -5.39
CA VAL A 33 -6.81 -2.42 -4.26
C VAL A 33 -6.87 -0.98 -4.73
N VAL A 34 -7.72 -0.17 -4.12
CA VAL A 34 -7.85 1.26 -4.45
C VAL A 34 -6.86 2.05 -3.61
N LEU A 35 -5.93 2.74 -4.29
CA LEU A 35 -4.97 3.66 -3.68
C LEU A 35 -5.48 5.07 -3.89
N THR A 36 -5.91 5.73 -2.82
CA THR A 36 -6.67 6.99 -2.90
C THR A 36 -5.77 8.22 -3.03
N GLY A 37 -4.48 8.11 -2.73
CA GLY A 37 -3.54 9.22 -2.70
C GLY A 37 -2.19 8.89 -3.33
N SER A 38 -1.66 9.84 -4.11
CA SER A 38 -0.29 9.81 -4.63
C SER A 38 0.71 10.17 -3.53
N GLY A 39 1.88 9.53 -3.50
CA GLY A 39 2.92 9.83 -2.50
C GLY A 39 3.51 11.24 -2.61
N LEU A 40 3.29 11.92 -3.75
CA LEU A 40 3.57 13.36 -3.91
C LEU A 40 2.83 14.24 -2.89
N LYS A 41 1.72 13.78 -2.31
CA LYS A 41 1.00 14.49 -1.23
C LYS A 41 1.69 14.38 0.13
N SER A 42 2.71 13.54 0.25
CA SER A 42 3.36 13.19 1.50
C SER A 42 4.88 13.20 1.36
N SER A 43 5.41 14.06 0.49
CA SER A 43 6.86 14.20 0.26
C SER A 43 7.63 14.40 1.57
N ASP A 44 7.08 15.18 2.49
CA ASP A 44 7.71 15.49 3.77
C ASP A 44 7.79 14.25 4.66
N PHE A 45 6.69 13.49 4.75
CA PHE A 45 6.66 12.20 5.43
C PHE A 45 7.71 11.25 4.87
N PHE A 46 7.82 11.14 3.54
CA PHE A 46 8.81 10.27 2.92
C PHE A 46 10.24 10.74 3.16
N THR A 47 10.49 12.05 3.13
CA THR A 47 11.81 12.63 3.40
C THR A 47 12.26 12.37 4.84
N GLU A 48 11.32 12.41 5.79
CA GLU A 48 11.62 12.20 7.21
C GLU A 48 11.71 10.71 7.58
N ASN A 49 10.95 9.84 6.90
CA ASN A 49 10.75 8.44 7.34
C ASN A 49 11.32 7.40 6.39
N VAL A 50 11.81 7.79 5.21
CA VAL A 50 12.43 6.87 4.24
C VAL A 50 13.82 7.38 3.91
N GLU A 51 14.84 6.59 4.22
CA GLU A 51 16.18 6.83 3.71
C GLU A 51 16.14 6.72 2.18
N LEU A 52 16.22 7.85 1.50
CA LEU A 52 16.44 7.90 0.06
C LEU A 52 17.88 7.43 -0.18
N GLN A 53 18.04 6.14 -0.46
CA GLN A 53 19.25 5.53 -1.03
C GLN A 53 19.37 5.94 -2.51
#